data_AF-A0A7J4RQJ6-F1
#
_entry.id   AF-A0A7J4RQJ6-F1
#
_cell.length_a   1.000
_cell.length_b   1.000
_cell.length_c   1.000
_cell.angle_alpha   90.00
_cell.angle_beta   90.00
_cell.angle_gamma   90.00
#
_symmetry.space_group_name_H-M   'P 1'
#
loop_
_entity.id
_entity.type
_entity.pdbx_description
1 polymer ?
#
loop_
_entity_poly.entity_id
_entity_poly.type
_entity_poly.pdbx_seq_one_letter_code
_entity_poly.pdbx_strand_id
1 'polypeptide(L)'
;MSTRFKGFALLAILAGAVVTIPAFAQQENPLDTVPITVTTDKESYADGETIVISGESKDFISGVQISIVVLNPIGNRVTIQQLDLETDKTYSTSITAGGGLWKAAGTYTVKVQYGSDNRSNETTFEFGGSSTDQGKKVHVEGTEFDVSYSITGGRVLGITADVEAKSLLVSIDTTSDGTLIITLPRGLIDAKINGEDDSFFVLIDGEEVEFEEDITSEDRTLTIHFQDGAEEIEIIGTWIIPEFGAIA
;
A
#
# COMPACT_ATOMS: atom_id res chain seq x y z
N MET A 1 25.12 17.62 -50.80
CA MET A 1 25.39 16.79 -52.00
C MET A 1 26.51 15.83 -51.63
N SER A 2 26.32 14.55 -51.97
CA SER A 2 27.15 13.38 -51.62
C SER A 2 28.65 13.60 -51.97
N THR A 3 29.62 12.79 -51.53
CA THR A 3 29.74 11.36 -51.83
C THR A 3 31.02 10.80 -51.18
N ARG A 4 30.89 9.69 -50.41
CA ARG A 4 31.61 8.39 -50.53
C ARG A 4 33.14 8.35 -50.46
N PHE A 5 33.80 7.25 -50.10
CA PHE A 5 33.56 6.01 -49.34
C PHE A 5 34.97 5.40 -49.17
N LYS A 6 35.10 4.48 -48.23
CA LYS A 6 36.33 3.89 -47.67
C LYS A 6 37.24 3.18 -48.69
N GLY A 7 38.55 3.26 -48.45
CA GLY A 7 39.59 2.44 -49.10
C GLY A 7 39.99 1.23 -48.23
N PHE A 8 40.16 0.10 -48.90
CA PHE A 8 40.33 -1.28 -48.43
C PHE A 8 41.76 -1.66 -48.00
N ALA A 9 41.87 -2.68 -47.15
CA ALA A 9 42.81 -3.82 -47.21
C ALA A 9 42.52 -4.75 -46.00
N LEU A 10 42.55 -6.09 -46.04
CA LEU A 10 43.23 -7.00 -46.94
C LEU A 10 42.49 -8.36 -46.98
N LEU A 11 42.66 -9.06 -48.10
CA LEU A 11 42.15 -10.38 -48.44
C LEU A 11 43.06 -11.48 -47.86
N ALA A 12 42.49 -12.60 -47.43
CA ALA A 12 43.12 -13.92 -47.58
C ALA A 12 42.04 -15.00 -47.68
N ILE A 13 41.95 -15.61 -48.87
CA ILE A 13 41.12 -16.77 -49.20
C ILE A 13 41.99 -18.01 -49.02
N LEU A 14 41.50 -19.05 -48.33
CA LEU A 14 42.08 -20.39 -48.41
C LEU A 14 40.98 -21.47 -48.40
N ALA A 15 40.95 -22.20 -49.52
CA ALA A 15 40.51 -23.58 -49.80
C ALA A 15 39.36 -24.23 -49.01
N GLY A 16 38.42 -24.80 -49.78
CA GLY A 16 37.17 -25.38 -49.30
C GLY A 16 37.25 -26.79 -48.74
N ALA A 17 36.34 -27.03 -47.80
CA ALA A 17 35.77 -28.32 -47.47
C ALA A 17 34.24 -28.19 -47.60
N VAL A 18 33.60 -29.08 -48.36
CA VAL A 18 32.14 -29.18 -48.39
C VAL A 18 31.73 -29.82 -47.07
N VAL A 19 31.31 -28.99 -46.12
CA VAL A 19 30.62 -29.42 -44.91
C VAL A 19 29.13 -29.29 -45.22
N THR A 20 28.40 -30.40 -45.21
CA THR A 20 26.94 -30.34 -45.13
C THR A 20 26.61 -29.77 -43.75
N ILE A 21 26.36 -28.46 -43.70
CA ILE A 21 25.90 -27.84 -42.47
C ILE A 21 24.53 -28.44 -42.18
N PRO A 22 24.28 -29.03 -40.99
CA PRO A 22 22.91 -29.26 -40.56
C PRO A 22 22.17 -27.91 -40.65
N ALA A 23 20.92 -27.96 -41.10
CA ALA A 23 20.05 -26.79 -41.10
C ALA A 23 20.19 -26.09 -39.75
N PHE A 24 20.69 -24.84 -39.78
CA PHE A 24 20.74 -24.01 -38.59
C PHE A 24 19.33 -23.98 -38.02
N ALA A 25 19.17 -24.51 -36.80
CA ALA A 25 18.05 -24.15 -35.96
C ALA A 25 18.04 -22.62 -35.93
N GLN A 26 17.01 -22.03 -36.51
CA GLN A 26 16.76 -20.61 -36.40
C GLN A 26 16.69 -20.34 -34.89
N GLN A 27 17.65 -19.58 -34.36
CA GLN A 27 17.62 -19.16 -32.97
C GLN A 27 16.35 -18.35 -32.80
N GLU A 28 15.29 -18.96 -32.24
CA GLU A 28 14.09 -18.23 -31.87
C GLU A 28 14.49 -17.12 -30.92
N ASN A 29 13.99 -15.91 -31.16
CA ASN A 29 14.20 -14.82 -30.24
C ASN A 29 13.52 -15.25 -28.93
N PRO A 30 14.20 -15.29 -27.76
CA PRO A 30 13.61 -15.81 -26.52
C PRO A 30 12.38 -15.03 -26.02
N LEU A 31 12.02 -13.92 -26.68
CA LEU A 31 10.79 -13.15 -26.48
C LEU A 31 9.60 -13.64 -27.31
N ASP A 32 9.79 -14.46 -28.35
CA ASP A 32 8.71 -14.93 -29.24
C ASP A 32 7.87 -16.09 -28.65
N THR A 33 8.20 -16.56 -27.44
CA THR A 33 7.53 -17.70 -26.79
C THR A 33 6.61 -17.31 -25.62
N VAL A 34 6.57 -16.05 -25.21
CA VAL A 34 5.73 -15.60 -24.09
C VAL A 34 4.31 -15.29 -24.60
N PRO A 35 3.27 -16.03 -24.19
CA PRO A 35 1.92 -15.87 -24.72
C PRO A 35 1.21 -14.61 -24.19
N ILE A 36 1.59 -14.15 -22.99
CA ILE A 36 1.09 -12.94 -22.33
C ILE A 36 2.17 -12.39 -21.38
N THR A 37 2.34 -11.07 -21.33
CA THR A 37 3.24 -10.37 -20.40
C THR A 37 2.44 -9.73 -19.28
N VAL A 38 3.05 -9.45 -18.13
CA VAL A 38 2.46 -8.67 -17.04
C VAL A 38 3.54 -7.85 -16.33
N THR A 39 3.25 -6.58 -16.06
CA THR A 39 4.08 -5.67 -15.27
C THR A 39 3.21 -4.80 -14.36
N THR A 40 3.85 -4.21 -13.35
CA THR A 40 3.29 -3.14 -12.52
C THR A 40 4.01 -1.83 -12.80
N ASP A 41 3.39 -0.68 -12.50
CA ASP A 41 4.00 0.64 -12.71
C ASP A 41 5.13 0.98 -11.73
N LYS A 42 5.17 0.32 -10.55
CA LYS A 42 6.21 0.43 -9.53
C LYS A 42 6.61 -0.96 -9.02
N GLU A 43 7.78 -1.01 -8.38
CA GLU A 43 8.27 -2.22 -7.70
C GLU A 43 7.75 -2.33 -6.26
N SER A 44 7.27 -1.24 -5.67
CA SER A 44 6.78 -1.20 -4.29
C SER A 44 5.59 -0.26 -4.12
N TYR A 45 4.67 -0.61 -3.20
CA TYR A 45 3.48 0.17 -2.88
C TYR A 45 3.24 0.25 -1.37
N ALA A 46 2.78 1.41 -0.90
CA ALA A 46 2.22 1.62 0.43
C ALA A 46 0.70 1.37 0.44
N ASP A 47 0.11 1.27 1.64
CA ASP A 47 -1.34 1.16 1.81
C ASP A 47 -2.09 2.33 1.16
N GLY A 48 -3.18 2.04 0.47
CA GLY A 48 -4.01 3.01 -0.24
C GLY A 48 -3.46 3.46 -1.61
N GLU A 49 -2.24 3.09 -1.99
CA GLU A 49 -1.71 3.42 -3.31
C GLU A 49 -2.42 2.66 -4.43
N THR A 50 -2.47 3.27 -5.62
CA THR A 50 -2.98 2.59 -6.81
C THR A 50 -1.86 1.83 -7.50
N ILE A 51 -2.07 0.54 -7.70
CA ILE A 51 -1.25 -0.33 -8.54
C ILE A 51 -1.86 -0.35 -9.94
N VAL A 52 -1.10 0.04 -10.94
CA VAL A 52 -1.46 -0.14 -12.35
C VAL A 52 -0.83 -1.43 -12.85
N ILE A 53 -1.68 -2.38 -13.26
CA ILE A 53 -1.27 -3.66 -13.83
C ILE A 53 -1.53 -3.61 -15.33
N SER A 54 -0.49 -3.86 -16.12
CA SER A 54 -0.58 -3.83 -17.58
C SER A 54 0.23 -4.95 -18.22
N GLY A 55 -0.08 -5.23 -19.48
CA GLY A 55 0.64 -6.21 -20.27
C GLY A 55 0.12 -6.31 -21.69
N GLU A 56 0.70 -7.25 -22.43
CA GLU A 56 0.39 -7.49 -23.83
C GLU A 56 0.24 -8.99 -24.07
N SER A 57 -0.66 -9.37 -24.98
CA SER A 57 -0.81 -10.74 -25.44
C SER A 57 -0.24 -10.91 -26.84
N LYS A 58 0.37 -12.07 -27.11
CA LYS A 58 0.84 -12.41 -28.45
C LYS A 58 -0.30 -12.50 -29.46
N ASP A 59 -1.44 -13.05 -29.05
CA ASP A 59 -2.62 -13.23 -29.89
C ASP A 59 -3.85 -12.54 -29.30
N PHE A 60 -4.80 -12.23 -30.17
CA PHE A 60 -6.13 -11.79 -29.81
C PHE A 60 -7.13 -12.93 -30.03
N ILE A 61 -7.88 -13.30 -28.99
CA ILE A 61 -8.94 -14.30 -29.02
C ILE A 61 -10.26 -13.62 -28.66
N SER A 62 -11.14 -13.49 -29.66
CA SER A 62 -12.44 -12.84 -29.48
C SER A 62 -13.30 -13.58 -28.44
N GLY A 63 -13.88 -12.82 -27.50
CA GLY A 63 -14.78 -13.35 -26.47
C GLY A 63 -14.09 -14.07 -25.31
N VAL A 64 -12.76 -14.00 -25.21
CA VAL A 64 -11.98 -14.54 -24.08
C VAL A 64 -11.49 -13.39 -23.22
N GLN A 65 -11.65 -13.52 -21.91
CA GLN A 65 -11.20 -12.54 -20.92
C GLN A 65 -9.84 -12.93 -20.33
N ILE A 66 -9.12 -11.91 -19.86
CA ILE A 66 -7.91 -12.04 -19.04
C ILE A 66 -8.37 -12.08 -17.59
N SER A 67 -7.92 -13.09 -16.84
CA SER A 67 -8.05 -13.12 -15.39
C SER A 67 -6.75 -12.64 -14.75
N ILE A 68 -6.88 -11.69 -13.83
CA ILE A 68 -5.78 -11.18 -13.01
C ILE A 68 -6.07 -11.57 -11.58
N VAL A 69 -5.12 -12.23 -10.93
CA VAL A 69 -5.21 -12.65 -9.53
C VAL A 69 -4.00 -12.12 -8.78
N VAL A 70 -4.25 -11.41 -7.68
CA VAL A 70 -3.19 -10.97 -6.77
C VAL A 70 -3.17 -11.87 -5.55
N LEU A 71 -2.00 -12.40 -5.22
CA LEU A 71 -1.73 -13.25 -4.07
C LEU A 71 -0.85 -12.50 -3.06
N ASN A 72 -1.14 -12.68 -1.77
CA ASN A 72 -0.28 -12.21 -0.69
C ASN A 72 0.95 -13.14 -0.48
N PRO A 73 1.89 -12.80 0.42
CA PRO A 73 3.13 -13.56 0.62
C PRO A 73 2.95 -15.02 1.06
N ILE A 74 1.78 -15.36 1.62
CA ILE A 74 1.44 -16.73 2.04
C ILE A 74 0.57 -17.48 1.01
N GLY A 75 0.35 -16.89 -0.16
CA GLY A 75 -0.36 -17.50 -1.29
C GLY A 75 -1.89 -17.34 -1.27
N ASN A 76 -2.45 -16.55 -0.34
CA ASN A 76 -3.88 -16.27 -0.32
C ASN A 76 -4.25 -15.21 -1.35
N ARG A 77 -5.40 -15.38 -2.00
CA ARG A 77 -5.93 -14.41 -2.97
C ARG A 77 -6.44 -13.16 -2.25
N VAL A 78 -5.97 -11.99 -2.66
CA VAL A 78 -6.43 -10.69 -2.13
C VAL A 78 -7.25 -9.90 -3.14
N THR A 79 -7.11 -10.17 -4.44
CA THR A 79 -7.86 -9.51 -5.50
C THR A 79 -8.01 -10.42 -6.70
N ILE A 80 -9.16 -10.32 -7.38
CA ILE A 80 -9.41 -10.94 -8.67
C ILE A 80 -10.05 -9.88 -9.57
N GLN A 81 -9.52 -9.72 -10.76
CA GLN A 81 -10.09 -8.90 -11.82
C GLN A 81 -10.24 -9.72 -13.10
N GLN A 82 -11.23 -9.35 -13.91
CA GLN A 82 -11.41 -9.89 -15.25
C GLN A 82 -11.65 -8.74 -16.21
N LEU A 83 -10.95 -8.76 -17.35
CA LEU A 83 -11.16 -7.79 -18.41
C LEU A 83 -10.99 -8.39 -19.80
N ASP A 84 -11.60 -7.74 -20.78
CA ASP A 84 -11.38 -8.05 -22.19
C ASP A 84 -10.00 -7.53 -22.64
N LEU A 85 -9.35 -8.27 -23.53
CA LEU A 85 -8.15 -7.82 -24.22
C LEU A 85 -8.53 -6.76 -25.26
N GLU A 86 -7.75 -5.69 -25.40
CA GLU A 86 -7.98 -4.68 -26.42
C GLU A 86 -7.57 -5.16 -27.82
N THR A 87 -8.04 -4.49 -28.87
CA THR A 87 -7.76 -4.90 -30.27
C THR A 87 -6.31 -4.70 -30.68
N ASP A 88 -5.57 -3.85 -29.97
CA ASP A 88 -4.12 -3.68 -30.09
C ASP A 88 -3.32 -4.75 -29.31
N LYS A 89 -4.03 -5.71 -28.69
CA LYS A 89 -3.49 -6.79 -27.85
C LYS A 89 -2.87 -6.33 -26.54
N THR A 90 -3.20 -5.13 -26.08
CA THR A 90 -2.81 -4.64 -24.77
C THR A 90 -3.95 -4.84 -23.77
N TYR A 91 -3.61 -4.75 -22.48
CA TYR A 91 -4.58 -4.67 -21.40
C TYR A 91 -4.01 -3.84 -20.25
N SER A 92 -4.89 -3.17 -19.51
CA SER A 92 -4.52 -2.40 -18.34
C SER A 92 -5.67 -2.36 -17.33
N THR A 93 -5.34 -2.40 -16.05
CA THR A 93 -6.29 -2.20 -14.97
C THR A 93 -5.63 -1.53 -13.77
N SER A 94 -6.43 -0.96 -12.89
CA SER A 94 -5.96 -0.34 -11.66
C SER A 94 -6.63 -1.00 -10.46
N ILE A 95 -5.83 -1.29 -9.43
CA ILE A 95 -6.29 -1.80 -8.15
C ILE A 95 -5.71 -0.94 -7.03
N THR A 96 -6.43 -0.76 -5.94
CA THR A 96 -5.90 -0.09 -4.75
C THR A 96 -5.24 -1.12 -3.84
N ALA A 97 -3.98 -0.90 -3.48
CA ALA A 97 -3.22 -1.69 -2.52
C ALA A 97 -3.73 -1.40 -1.10
N GLY A 98 -4.88 -1.96 -0.73
CA GLY A 98 -5.51 -1.66 0.55
C GLY A 98 -6.88 -2.32 0.71
N GLY A 99 -7.48 -2.15 1.89
CA GLY A 99 -8.76 -2.76 2.25
C GLY A 99 -8.62 -4.09 3.02
N GLY A 100 -9.75 -4.73 3.34
CA GLY A 100 -9.80 -5.80 4.35
C GLY A 100 -8.91 -7.03 4.10
N LEU A 101 -8.53 -7.30 2.85
CA LEU A 101 -7.71 -8.46 2.46
C LEU A 101 -6.22 -8.14 2.32
N TRP A 102 -5.85 -6.87 2.24
CA TRP A 102 -4.46 -6.41 2.21
C TRP A 102 -4.03 -6.14 3.64
N LYS A 103 -3.07 -6.90 4.17
CA LYS A 103 -2.72 -6.85 5.60
C LYS A 103 -1.22 -6.98 5.79
N ALA A 104 -0.67 -8.15 5.48
CA ALA A 104 0.75 -8.42 5.69
C ALA A 104 1.63 -7.62 4.73
N ALA A 105 2.71 -7.03 5.24
CA ALA A 105 3.80 -6.56 4.41
C ALA A 105 4.50 -7.74 3.72
N GLY A 106 5.17 -7.46 2.59
CA GLY A 106 6.04 -8.39 1.89
C GLY A 106 5.73 -8.50 0.39
N THR A 107 6.28 -9.56 -0.23
CA THR A 107 6.19 -9.78 -1.67
C THR A 107 4.81 -10.31 -2.08
N TYR A 108 4.09 -9.54 -2.88
CA TYR A 108 2.83 -9.96 -3.50
C TYR A 108 3.09 -10.45 -4.92
N THR A 109 2.25 -11.37 -5.40
CA THR A 109 2.34 -11.94 -6.75
C THR A 109 1.10 -11.59 -7.56
N VAL A 110 1.30 -10.97 -8.72
CA VAL A 110 0.26 -10.79 -9.74
C VAL A 110 0.38 -11.93 -10.73
N LYS A 111 -0.67 -12.76 -10.85
CA LYS A 111 -0.79 -13.80 -11.87
C LYS A 111 -1.81 -13.37 -12.90
N VAL A 112 -1.47 -13.52 -14.18
CA VAL A 112 -2.40 -13.29 -15.29
C VAL A 112 -2.60 -14.57 -16.09
N GLN A 113 -3.82 -14.78 -16.56
CA GLN A 113 -4.17 -15.90 -17.42
C GLN A 113 -5.13 -15.44 -18.51
N TYR A 114 -4.82 -15.79 -19.75
CA TYR A 114 -5.66 -15.50 -20.91
C TYR A 114 -6.27 -16.76 -21.51
N GLY A 115 -7.50 -17.09 -21.08
CA GLY A 115 -8.22 -18.29 -21.50
C GLY A 115 -7.73 -19.58 -20.84
N SER A 116 -6.51 -20.02 -21.15
CA SER A 116 -5.95 -21.32 -20.71
C SER A 116 -4.67 -21.17 -19.91
N ASP A 117 -4.35 -22.17 -19.06
CA ASP A 117 -3.22 -22.13 -18.13
C ASP A 117 -1.86 -22.00 -18.82
N ASN A 118 -1.73 -22.52 -20.06
CA ASN A 118 -0.53 -22.35 -20.88
C ASN A 118 -0.36 -20.94 -21.46
N ARG A 119 -1.31 -20.04 -21.21
CA ARG A 119 -1.27 -18.61 -21.55
C ARG A 119 -1.31 -17.79 -20.27
N SER A 120 -0.38 -18.08 -19.36
CA SER A 120 -0.25 -17.40 -18.09
C SER A 120 1.15 -16.83 -17.89
N ASN A 121 1.24 -15.82 -17.04
CA ASN A 121 2.50 -15.22 -16.61
C ASN A 121 2.32 -14.58 -15.23
N GLU A 122 3.41 -14.22 -14.57
CA GLU A 122 3.38 -13.57 -13.27
C GLU A 122 4.46 -12.51 -13.11
N THR A 123 4.19 -11.55 -12.23
CA THR A 123 5.16 -10.57 -11.74
C THR A 123 4.94 -10.36 -10.25
N THR A 124 5.89 -9.69 -9.59
CA THR A 124 5.86 -9.43 -8.16
C THR A 124 6.08 -7.96 -7.87
N PHE A 125 5.56 -7.51 -6.73
CA PHE A 125 5.86 -6.20 -6.16
C PHE A 125 5.92 -6.31 -4.63
N GLU A 126 6.62 -5.39 -3.98
CA GLU A 126 6.63 -5.28 -2.52
C GLU A 126 5.46 -4.44 -2.02
N PHE A 127 4.76 -4.93 -1.01
CA PHE A 127 3.75 -4.16 -0.30
C PHE A 127 4.23 -3.83 1.10
N GLY A 128 4.18 -2.56 1.47
CA GLY A 128 4.59 -2.08 2.80
C GLY A 128 3.74 -2.62 3.95
N GLY A 129 2.64 -3.33 3.64
CA GLY A 129 1.66 -3.78 4.62
C GLY A 129 0.57 -2.74 4.80
N SER A 130 -0.58 -3.20 5.25
CA SER A 130 -1.68 -2.33 5.60
C SER A 130 -1.90 -2.44 7.09
N SER A 131 -1.49 -1.42 7.82
CA SER A 131 -1.90 -1.22 9.21
C SER A 131 -3.33 -0.72 9.31
N THR A 132 -4.19 -0.81 8.27
CA THR A 132 -5.59 -0.38 8.43
C THR A 132 -6.34 -1.25 9.43
N ASP A 133 -6.22 -0.79 10.66
CA ASP A 133 -7.02 -1.03 11.84
C ASP A 133 -8.22 -0.08 11.80
N GLN A 134 -8.84 0.07 10.63
CA GLN A 134 -9.98 0.95 10.42
C GLN A 134 -11.11 0.57 11.39
N GLY A 135 -11.49 1.53 12.25
CA GLY A 135 -12.58 1.35 13.20
C GLY A 135 -12.25 0.38 14.35
N LYS A 136 -10.96 0.14 14.62
CA LYS A 136 -10.58 -0.56 15.86
C LYS A 136 -10.96 0.31 17.04
N LYS A 137 -11.40 -0.36 18.10
CA LYS A 137 -11.63 0.24 19.40
C LYS A 137 -10.52 -0.17 20.34
N VAL A 138 -10.01 0.80 21.09
CA VAL A 138 -9.10 0.57 22.20
C VAL A 138 -9.73 1.14 23.45
N HIS A 139 -9.70 0.35 24.50
CA HIS A 139 -10.14 0.78 25.82
C HIS A 139 -9.12 1.78 26.36
N VAL A 140 -9.60 2.90 26.89
CA VAL A 140 -8.73 3.91 27.51
C VAL A 140 -8.54 3.55 28.98
N GLU A 141 -7.32 3.14 29.32
CA GLU A 141 -6.95 2.82 30.70
C GLU A 141 -7.24 4.01 31.62
N GLY A 142 -7.84 3.72 32.77
CA GLY A 142 -8.34 4.74 33.70
C GLY A 142 -9.76 5.24 33.39
N THR A 143 -10.47 4.67 32.42
CA THR A 143 -11.83 5.13 32.09
C THR A 143 -12.75 3.97 31.72
N GLU A 144 -14.05 4.25 31.52
CA GLU A 144 -15.00 3.29 30.93
C GLU A 144 -15.14 3.45 29.42
N PHE A 145 -14.36 4.33 28.80
CA PHE A 145 -14.52 4.67 27.39
C PHE A 145 -13.68 3.77 26.49
N ASP A 146 -14.26 3.46 25.34
CA ASP A 146 -13.55 2.95 24.19
C ASP A 146 -13.42 4.07 23.15
N VAL A 147 -12.24 4.17 22.54
CA VAL A 147 -11.95 5.16 21.51
C VAL A 147 -11.75 4.44 20.19
N SER A 148 -12.40 4.96 19.13
CA SER A 148 -12.23 4.41 17.79
C SER A 148 -11.05 5.07 17.11
N TYR A 149 -10.20 4.29 16.43
CA TYR A 149 -9.05 4.81 15.72
C TYR A 149 -8.78 4.06 14.41
N SER A 150 -7.88 4.63 13.60
CA SER A 150 -7.23 4.03 12.44
C SER A 150 -5.80 4.54 12.40
N ILE A 151 -4.83 3.67 12.09
CA ILE A 151 -3.42 4.04 12.03
C ILE A 151 -2.76 3.49 10.76
N THR A 152 -1.92 4.26 10.09
CA THR A 152 -1.01 3.77 9.03
C THR A 152 0.43 3.94 9.51
N GLY A 153 1.39 3.19 8.98
CA GLY A 153 2.81 3.33 9.35
C GLY A 153 3.17 2.86 10.77
N GLY A 154 2.23 2.28 11.52
CA GLY A 154 2.49 1.74 12.85
C GLY A 154 1.28 0.97 13.40
N ARG A 155 1.27 0.73 14.71
CA ARG A 155 0.10 0.24 15.46
C ARG A 155 -0.02 0.93 16.82
N VAL A 156 -1.25 1.07 17.32
CA VAL A 156 -1.49 1.53 18.70
C VAL A 156 -1.27 0.38 19.66
N LEU A 157 -0.46 0.61 20.69
CA LEU A 157 -0.17 -0.34 21.76
C LEU A 157 -1.19 -0.22 22.91
N GLY A 158 -1.61 1.00 23.23
CA GLY A 158 -2.57 1.30 24.29
C GLY A 158 -2.85 2.80 24.38
N ILE A 159 -3.89 3.16 25.14
CA ILE A 159 -4.22 4.54 25.45
C ILE A 159 -4.48 4.64 26.95
N THR A 160 -3.86 5.63 27.61
CA THR A 160 -4.05 5.90 29.04
C THR A 160 -4.53 7.34 29.23
N ALA A 161 -5.49 7.54 30.13
CA ALA A 161 -5.90 8.88 30.56
C ALA A 161 -5.00 9.39 31.69
N ASP A 162 -4.46 10.60 31.52
CA ASP A 162 -3.83 11.35 32.60
C ASP A 162 -4.77 12.47 33.06
N VAL A 163 -5.38 12.25 34.23
CA VAL A 163 -6.35 13.18 34.82
C VAL A 163 -5.68 14.44 35.35
N GLU A 164 -4.43 14.38 35.79
CA GLU A 164 -3.70 15.54 36.32
C GLU A 164 -3.25 16.46 35.18
N ALA A 165 -2.71 15.88 34.11
CA ALA A 165 -2.29 16.60 32.90
C ALA A 165 -3.47 16.96 31.97
N LYS A 166 -4.62 16.30 32.16
CA LYS A 166 -5.82 16.43 31.30
C LYS A 166 -5.57 16.00 29.87
N SER A 167 -4.82 14.91 29.72
CA SER A 167 -4.35 14.41 28.44
C SER A 167 -4.62 12.93 28.25
N LEU A 168 -4.63 12.50 27.00
CA LEU A 168 -4.57 11.09 26.61
C LEU A 168 -3.17 10.81 26.08
N LEU A 169 -2.51 9.80 26.66
CA LEU A 169 -1.25 9.27 26.16
C LEU A 169 -1.54 8.05 25.28
N VAL A 170 -1.23 8.17 23.99
CA VAL A 170 -1.37 7.13 22.98
C VAL A 170 0.01 6.55 22.69
N SER A 171 0.28 5.34 23.18
CA SER A 171 1.53 4.64 22.88
C SER A 171 1.43 3.94 21.53
N ILE A 172 2.41 4.15 20.65
CA ILE A 172 2.46 3.56 19.31
C ILE A 172 3.77 2.80 19.08
N ASP A 173 3.74 1.83 18.16
CA ASP A 173 4.92 1.15 17.61
C ASP A 173 4.95 1.42 16.11
N THR A 174 5.95 2.18 15.66
CA THR A 174 6.06 2.66 14.28
C THR A 174 6.95 1.75 13.43
N THR A 175 6.62 1.68 12.13
CA THR A 175 7.37 0.92 11.12
C THR A 175 7.70 1.76 9.89
N SER A 176 7.06 2.92 9.75
CA SER A 176 7.31 3.94 8.74
C SER A 176 6.62 5.25 9.17
N ASP A 177 6.82 6.33 8.42
CA ASP A 177 5.96 7.50 8.50
C ASP A 177 4.49 7.11 8.31
N GLY A 178 3.59 7.81 9.00
CA GLY A 178 2.21 7.39 9.10
C GLY A 178 1.25 8.45 9.61
N THR A 179 0.00 8.03 9.80
CA THR A 179 -1.09 8.88 10.27
C THR A 179 -1.92 8.11 11.29
N LEU A 180 -2.21 8.74 12.43
CA LEU A 180 -3.23 8.31 13.37
C LEU A 180 -4.49 9.15 13.16
N ILE A 181 -5.62 8.49 12.91
CA ILE A 181 -6.96 9.09 12.93
C ILE A 181 -7.66 8.55 14.17
N ILE A 182 -8.08 9.42 15.09
CA ILE A 182 -8.67 9.02 16.37
C ILE A 182 -9.93 9.82 16.67
N THR A 183 -11.03 9.15 16.99
CA THR A 183 -12.33 9.75 17.31
C THR A 183 -12.58 9.69 18.80
N LEU A 184 -12.45 10.84 19.45
CA LEU A 184 -12.54 11.05 20.88
C LEU A 184 -13.97 11.46 21.28
N PRO A 185 -14.65 10.70 22.13
CA PRO A 185 -15.91 11.15 22.72
C PRO A 185 -15.68 12.40 23.58
N ARG A 186 -16.52 13.43 23.43
CA ARG A 186 -16.44 14.63 24.28
C ARG A 186 -16.73 14.36 25.76
N GLY A 187 -17.38 13.23 26.05
CA GLY A 187 -17.56 12.73 27.41
C GLY A 187 -16.30 12.11 28.03
N LEU A 188 -15.28 11.84 27.21
CA LEU A 188 -13.96 11.37 27.65
C LEU A 188 -13.00 12.54 27.82
N ILE A 189 -12.79 13.34 26.77
CA ILE A 189 -11.87 14.48 26.77
C ILE A 189 -12.42 15.59 25.87
N ASP A 190 -12.24 16.86 26.24
CA ASP A 190 -12.69 18.00 25.43
C ASP A 190 -11.81 19.24 25.63
N ALA A 191 -11.79 20.10 24.60
CA ALA A 191 -11.10 21.37 24.60
C ALA A 191 -12.11 22.51 24.39
N LYS A 192 -12.35 23.29 25.45
CA LYS A 192 -13.31 24.40 25.46
C LYS A 192 -12.82 25.59 26.27
N ILE A 193 -13.01 26.79 25.73
CA ILE A 193 -12.80 28.05 26.45
C ILE A 193 -14.11 28.84 26.47
N ASN A 194 -14.54 29.26 27.66
CA ASN A 194 -15.81 29.98 27.87
C ASN A 194 -17.05 29.24 27.33
N GLY A 195 -16.99 27.91 27.24
CA GLY A 195 -18.09 27.05 26.78
C GLY A 195 -18.15 26.85 25.26
N GLU A 196 -17.30 27.53 24.50
CA GLU A 196 -17.13 27.33 23.06
C GLU A 196 -15.98 26.37 22.78
N ASP A 197 -16.04 25.67 21.65
CA ASP A 197 -14.98 24.76 21.22
C ASP A 197 -13.67 25.50 20.99
N ASP A 198 -12.60 24.95 21.55
CA ASP A 198 -11.23 25.36 21.30
C ASP A 198 -10.42 24.16 20.79
N SER A 199 -9.19 24.39 20.32
CA SER A 199 -8.34 23.33 19.79
C SER A 199 -7.66 22.53 20.91
N PHE A 200 -7.43 21.24 20.67
CA PHE A 200 -6.49 20.46 21.48
C PHE A 200 -5.05 20.94 21.24
N PHE A 201 -4.15 20.61 22.16
CA PHE A 201 -2.72 20.55 21.87
C PHE A 201 -2.32 19.10 21.63
N VAL A 202 -1.53 18.85 20.59
CA VAL A 202 -1.03 17.52 20.27
C VAL A 202 0.49 17.55 20.30
N LEU A 203 1.09 16.64 21.06
CA LEU A 203 2.53 16.43 21.12
C LEU A 203 2.89 15.06 20.54
N ILE A 204 4.01 14.98 19.83
CA ILE A 204 4.66 13.72 19.44
C ILE A 204 6.02 13.69 20.14
N ASP A 205 6.24 12.68 20.98
CA ASP A 205 7.45 12.52 21.79
C ASP A 205 7.83 13.81 22.56
N GLY A 206 6.82 14.57 23.00
CA GLY A 206 6.96 15.82 23.75
C GLY A 206 7.15 17.09 22.92
N GLU A 207 7.14 17.01 21.58
CA GLU A 207 7.18 18.17 20.68
C GLU A 207 5.80 18.47 20.08
N GLU A 208 5.40 19.74 20.06
CA GLU A 208 4.09 20.18 19.55
C GLU A 208 4.01 20.05 18.03
N VAL A 209 2.88 19.52 17.54
CA VAL A 209 2.62 19.29 16.12
C VAL A 209 1.28 19.85 15.66
N GLU A 210 1.21 20.14 14.35
CA GLU A 210 -0.04 20.48 13.68
C GLU A 210 -0.87 19.21 13.40
N PHE A 211 -2.19 19.35 13.44
CA PHE A 211 -3.13 18.26 13.17
C PHE A 211 -4.42 18.82 12.52
N GLU A 212 -5.20 17.94 11.90
CA GLU A 212 -6.53 18.28 11.40
C GLU A 212 -7.60 17.82 12.39
N GLU A 213 -8.70 18.56 12.48
CA GLU A 213 -9.79 18.26 13.40
C GLU A 213 -11.17 18.41 12.76
N ASP A 214 -11.99 17.37 12.93
CA ASP A 214 -13.41 17.37 12.65
C ASP A 214 -14.22 17.37 13.95
N ILE A 215 -15.11 18.35 14.08
CA ILE A 215 -15.83 18.63 15.31
C ILE A 215 -17.32 18.33 15.13
N THR A 216 -17.89 17.50 16.01
CA THR A 216 -19.34 17.26 16.11
C THR A 216 -19.85 17.60 17.51
N SER A 217 -21.15 17.47 17.76
CA SER A 217 -21.71 17.66 19.11
C SER A 217 -21.35 16.53 20.09
N GLU A 218 -20.96 15.36 19.60
CA GLU A 218 -20.72 14.16 20.42
C GLU A 218 -19.22 13.83 20.51
N ASP A 219 -18.50 14.00 19.41
CA ASP A 219 -17.10 13.57 19.25
C ASP A 219 -16.20 14.65 18.64
N ARG A 220 -14.89 14.47 18.84
CA ARG A 220 -13.80 15.20 18.19
C ARG A 220 -12.93 14.18 17.46
N THR A 221 -12.77 14.31 16.15
CA THR A 221 -11.90 13.41 15.36
C THR A 221 -10.64 14.13 14.95
N LEU A 222 -9.48 13.60 15.33
CA LEU A 222 -8.17 14.18 15.06
C LEU A 222 -7.44 13.33 14.02
N THR A 223 -6.79 13.99 13.07
CA THR A 223 -5.86 13.38 12.10
C THR A 223 -4.45 13.91 12.38
N ILE A 224 -3.58 13.03 12.86
CA ILE A 224 -2.25 13.35 13.37
C ILE A 224 -1.21 12.61 12.54
N HIS A 225 -0.32 13.34 11.87
CA HIS A 225 0.78 12.75 11.10
C HIS A 225 2.01 12.54 11.99
N PHE A 226 2.70 11.41 11.84
CA PHE A 226 3.92 11.08 12.58
C PHE A 226 5.00 10.53 11.65
N GLN A 227 6.25 10.60 12.11
CA GLN A 227 7.41 10.02 11.43
C GLN A 227 7.78 8.65 12.00
N ASP A 228 8.52 7.85 11.23
CA ASP A 228 9.12 6.62 11.72
C ASP A 228 10.00 6.90 12.96
N GLY A 229 9.86 6.04 13.98
CA GLY A 229 10.53 6.20 15.27
C GLY A 229 9.73 6.96 16.33
N ALA A 230 8.55 7.49 16.01
CA ALA A 230 7.65 8.04 17.03
C ALA A 230 7.15 6.95 17.98
N GLU A 231 7.11 7.24 19.28
CA GLU A 231 6.75 6.28 20.32
C GLU A 231 5.47 6.68 21.06
N GLU A 232 5.22 7.98 21.20
CA GLU A 232 4.12 8.52 21.98
C GLU A 232 3.44 9.72 21.30
N ILE A 233 2.11 9.73 21.34
CA ILE A 233 1.29 10.88 20.97
C ILE A 233 0.48 11.30 22.20
N GLU A 234 0.64 12.54 22.65
CA GLU A 234 -0.12 13.11 23.76
C GLU A 234 -1.16 14.11 23.24
N ILE A 235 -2.44 13.90 23.60
CA ILE A 235 -3.55 14.79 23.22
C ILE A 235 -4.05 15.50 24.47
N ILE A 236 -3.81 16.81 24.57
CA ILE A 236 -4.07 17.61 25.75
C ILE A 236 -5.31 18.47 25.54
N GLY A 237 -6.30 18.28 26.43
CA GLY A 237 -7.54 19.04 26.44
C GLY A 237 -7.61 20.08 27.55
N THR A 238 -8.78 20.69 27.68
CA THR A 238 -9.10 21.57 28.83
C THR A 238 -9.66 20.80 30.02
N TRP A 239 -10.12 19.57 29.75
CA TRP A 239 -10.74 18.65 30.69
C TRP A 239 -10.65 17.21 30.17
N ILE A 240 -10.54 16.25 31.09
CA ILE A 240 -10.67 14.81 30.85
C ILE A 240 -11.52 14.19 31.97
N ILE A 241 -12.22 13.11 31.66
CA ILE A 241 -13.01 12.35 32.63
C ILE A 241 -12.10 11.77 33.74
N PRO A 242 -12.43 11.96 35.02
CA PRO A 242 -11.70 11.31 36.11
C PRO A 242 -12.01 9.81 36.18
N GLU A 243 -11.05 9.02 36.67
CA GLU A 243 -11.30 7.66 37.15
C GLU A 243 -12.44 7.67 38.19
N PHE A 244 -13.47 6.83 38.00
CA PHE A 244 -14.44 6.61 39.07
C PHE A 244 -13.72 5.95 40.25
N GLY A 245 -13.59 6.68 41.35
CA GLY A 245 -13.03 6.13 42.59
C GLY A 245 -13.80 4.88 43.02
N ALA A 246 -13.07 3.84 43.45
CA ALA A 246 -13.66 2.66 44.06
C ALA A 246 -14.64 3.13 45.16
N ILE A 247 -15.92 2.85 44.96
CA ILE A 247 -16.94 3.02 45.99
C ILE A 247 -16.53 2.10 47.15
N ALA A 248 -15.97 2.69 48.20
CA ALA A 248 -15.67 2.02 49.47
C ALA A 248 -16.91 2.02 50.37
#